data_AF-A0A8H8S8F8-F1
#
_entry.id   AF-A0A8H8S8F8-F1
#
_cell.length_a   1.000
_cell.length_b   1.000
_cell.length_c   1.000
_cell.angle_alpha   90.00
_cell.angle_beta   90.00
_cell.angle_gamma   90.00
#
_symmetry.space_group_name_H-M   'P 1'
#
loop_
_entity.id
_entity.type
_entity.pdbx_description
1 polymer ?
#
loop_
_entity_poly.entity_id
_entity_poly.type
_entity_poly.pdbx_seq_one_letter_code
_entity_poly.pdbx_strand_id
1 'polypeptide(L)'
;MGNVTYTFPTGLVKAQNVLTVVIDNMGLNEDWDGDEVYKAPRGIRGYELLGGGDFSSWKLTGNVDGEDIKDTIRGPLNQGGLYVERIGAIYPSYQFTSIWNSSRLDPSCTPFIGIIKPGIKAYKTKLSLNMDAKTDVTVSFDFGNSSLGGSWRGKLFVNGWQFGHHVSILGPQSVYPGKIPEGILNHRGENDVLLVLWSLDDSGAKVPGLKLISTTGLASGKQSVTGLAA
;
A
#
# COMPACT_ATOMS: atom_id res chain seq x y z
N MET A 1 13.29 9.84 -18.79
CA MET A 1 11.85 9.56 -18.69
C MET A 1 11.37 9.06 -20.03
N GLY A 2 10.61 7.96 -20.07
CA GLY A 2 10.05 7.42 -21.30
C GLY A 2 8.70 8.03 -21.60
N ASN A 3 8.44 8.36 -22.87
CA ASN A 3 7.09 8.56 -23.37
C ASN A 3 6.44 7.19 -23.56
N VAL A 4 5.15 7.04 -23.21
CA VAL A 4 4.39 5.82 -23.44
C VAL A 4 3.10 6.18 -24.16
N THR A 5 2.85 5.50 -25.28
CA THR A 5 1.63 5.68 -26.08
C THR A 5 0.70 4.49 -25.85
N TYR A 6 -0.54 4.78 -25.47
CA TYR A 6 -1.60 3.78 -25.29
C TYR A 6 -2.68 3.95 -26.35
N THR A 7 -3.10 2.85 -26.97
CA THR A 7 -4.21 2.84 -27.91
C THR A 7 -5.49 2.47 -27.18
N PHE A 8 -6.53 3.30 -27.31
CA PHE A 8 -7.86 2.93 -26.81
C PHE A 8 -8.44 1.79 -27.64
N PRO A 9 -8.93 0.71 -27.01
CA PRO A 9 -9.58 -0.39 -27.72
C PRO A 9 -10.75 0.10 -28.59
N THR A 10 -10.91 -0.50 -29.77
CA THR A 10 -12.00 -0.19 -30.70
C THR A 10 -13.35 -0.28 -30.01
N GLY A 11 -14.15 0.77 -30.13
CA GLY A 11 -15.51 0.82 -29.57
C GLY A 11 -15.58 1.11 -28.06
N LEU A 12 -14.45 1.27 -27.36
CA LEU A 12 -14.42 1.65 -25.94
C LEU A 12 -14.75 3.13 -25.74
N VAL A 13 -14.28 3.99 -26.65
CA VAL A 13 -14.53 5.44 -26.61
C VAL A 13 -15.99 5.72 -26.96
N LYS A 14 -16.75 6.23 -25.99
CA LYS A 14 -18.16 6.66 -26.13
C LYS A 14 -18.27 8.19 -26.14
N ALA A 15 -19.48 8.73 -26.04
CA ALA A 15 -19.72 10.18 -25.96
C ALA A 15 -19.09 10.84 -24.72
N GLN A 16 -19.05 10.13 -23.59
CA GLN A 16 -18.39 10.59 -22.37
C GLN A 16 -17.51 9.46 -21.83
N ASN A 17 -16.24 9.77 -21.57
CA ASN A 17 -15.27 8.82 -21.06
C ASN A 17 -14.50 9.47 -19.91
N VAL A 18 -14.03 8.65 -18.97
CA VAL A 18 -13.13 9.08 -17.90
C VAL A 18 -11.88 8.24 -18.00
N LEU A 19 -10.75 8.89 -18.28
CA LEU A 19 -9.45 8.26 -18.15
C LEU A 19 -9.02 8.34 -16.68
N THR A 20 -8.83 7.18 -16.05
CA THR A 20 -8.27 7.11 -14.70
C THR A 20 -6.79 6.74 -14.79
N VAL A 21 -5.93 7.65 -14.35
CA VAL A 21 -4.49 7.42 -14.28
C VAL A 21 -4.09 7.29 -12.81
N VAL A 22 -3.46 6.17 -12.46
CA VAL A 22 -2.89 5.97 -11.12
C VAL A 22 -1.38 6.08 -11.25
N ILE A 23 -0.80 7.01 -10.49
CA ILE A 23 0.65 7.29 -10.49
C ILE A 23 1.16 7.04 -9.09
N ASP A 24 2.17 6.19 -8.99
CA ASP A 24 2.84 5.96 -7.71
C ASP A 24 3.89 7.03 -7.45
N ASN A 25 3.88 7.57 -6.24
CA ASN A 25 4.88 8.53 -5.80
C ASN A 25 5.87 7.82 -4.86
N MET A 26 7.10 7.61 -5.34
CA MET A 26 8.17 6.95 -4.59
C MET A 26 8.91 7.89 -3.60
N GLY A 27 8.34 9.06 -3.32
CA GLY A 27 8.99 10.14 -2.57
C GLY A 27 9.45 11.27 -3.48
N LEU A 28 9.78 12.41 -2.88
CA LEU A 28 10.40 13.55 -3.58
C LEU A 28 11.91 13.32 -3.72
N ASN A 29 12.54 14.00 -4.67
CA ASN A 29 13.99 13.91 -4.81
C ASN A 29 14.66 14.69 -3.66
N GLU A 30 15.82 14.21 -3.21
CA GLU A 30 16.73 15.02 -2.39
C GLU A 30 17.33 16.17 -3.22
N ASP A 31 17.97 17.12 -2.55
CA ASP A 31 18.64 18.26 -3.21
C ASP A 31 20.03 18.45 -2.61
N TRP A 32 20.97 17.64 -3.05
CA TRP A 32 22.35 17.67 -2.57
C TRP A 32 23.19 18.78 -3.24
N ASP A 33 23.02 18.94 -4.55
CA ASP A 33 23.84 19.84 -5.38
C ASP A 33 23.21 21.24 -5.57
N GLY A 34 22.03 21.50 -5.00
CA GLY A 34 21.32 22.78 -5.09
C GLY A 34 20.80 23.09 -6.49
N ASP A 35 20.57 22.05 -7.30
CA ASP A 35 20.05 22.13 -8.67
C ASP A 35 18.52 22.08 -8.73
N GLU A 36 17.88 22.19 -7.56
CA GLU A 36 16.44 22.25 -7.37
C GLU A 36 15.68 20.99 -7.86
N VAL A 37 16.35 19.84 -7.98
CA VAL A 37 15.70 18.61 -8.45
C VAL A 37 14.60 18.10 -7.50
N TYR A 38 14.56 18.56 -6.25
CA TYR A 38 13.43 18.33 -5.33
C TYR A 38 12.09 18.89 -5.86
N LYS A 39 12.13 19.92 -6.72
CA LYS A 39 10.95 20.50 -7.36
C LYS A 39 10.40 19.65 -8.50
N ALA A 40 11.06 18.54 -8.84
CA ALA A 40 10.60 17.64 -9.89
C ALA A 40 9.16 17.16 -9.60
N PRO A 41 8.18 17.47 -10.47
CA PRO A 41 6.78 17.19 -10.15
C PRO A 41 6.49 15.69 -10.16
N ARG A 42 5.46 15.32 -9.40
CA ARG A 42 4.83 14.00 -9.39
C ARG A 42 3.46 14.13 -10.02
N GLY A 43 3.20 13.35 -11.07
CA GLY A 43 1.97 13.45 -11.85
C GLY A 43 2.21 13.35 -13.35
N ILE A 44 1.23 13.79 -14.12
CA ILE A 44 1.30 13.83 -15.59
C ILE A 44 2.08 15.09 -16.00
N ARG A 45 3.24 14.91 -16.65
CA ARG A 45 4.08 16.03 -17.11
C ARG A 45 3.68 16.56 -18.49
N GLY A 46 2.98 15.76 -19.27
CA GLY A 46 2.48 16.09 -20.59
C GLY A 46 1.62 14.94 -21.12
N TYR A 47 0.67 15.26 -21.98
CA TYR A 47 -0.19 14.29 -22.65
C TYR A 47 -0.59 14.82 -24.03
N GLU A 48 -1.01 13.92 -24.91
CA GLU A 48 -1.60 14.26 -26.20
C GLU A 48 -2.65 13.20 -26.55
N LEU A 49 -3.82 13.63 -27.05
CA LEU A 49 -4.83 12.73 -27.59
C LEU A 49 -4.67 12.60 -29.11
N LEU A 50 -4.05 11.50 -29.53
CA LEU A 50 -3.87 11.18 -30.94
C LEU A 50 -5.22 10.83 -31.58
N GLY A 51 -5.50 11.42 -32.74
CA GLY A 51 -6.81 11.32 -33.41
C GLY A 51 -7.73 12.54 -33.17
N GLY A 52 -7.27 13.51 -32.37
CA GLY A 52 -7.95 14.79 -32.16
C GLY A 52 -8.83 14.83 -30.91
N GLY A 53 -9.14 16.05 -30.46
CA GLY A 53 -9.87 16.32 -29.22
C GLY A 53 -8.95 16.59 -28.02
N ASP A 54 -9.57 16.89 -26.88
CA ASP A 54 -8.88 17.12 -25.60
C ASP A 54 -9.81 16.74 -24.44
N PHE A 55 -9.26 16.62 -23.24
CA PHE A 55 -10.05 16.47 -22.02
C PHE A 55 -10.72 17.81 -21.65
N SER A 56 -12.01 17.76 -21.36
CA SER A 56 -12.77 18.95 -20.94
C SER A 56 -12.48 19.40 -19.51
N SER A 57 -11.99 18.49 -18.66
CA SER A 57 -11.64 18.79 -17.28
C SER A 57 -10.70 17.73 -16.71
N TRP A 58 -9.94 18.13 -15.70
CA TRP A 58 -9.10 17.24 -14.90
C TRP A 58 -9.54 17.28 -13.44
N LYS A 59 -9.51 16.12 -12.80
CA LYS A 59 -9.65 15.99 -11.34
C LYS A 59 -8.45 15.19 -10.84
N LEU A 60 -7.87 15.62 -9.73
CA LEU A 60 -6.79 14.91 -9.06
C LEU A 60 -7.09 14.73 -7.57
N THR A 61 -6.49 13.72 -6.98
CA THR A 61 -6.52 13.51 -5.53
C THR A 61 -5.23 12.83 -5.10
N GLY A 62 -4.62 13.36 -4.03
CA GLY A 62 -3.59 12.71 -3.24
C GLY A 62 -4.22 12.12 -1.98
N ASN A 63 -3.54 12.27 -0.84
CA ASN A 63 -4.15 12.00 0.46
C ASN A 63 -5.39 12.89 0.67
N VAL A 64 -6.32 12.41 1.52
CA VAL A 64 -7.66 13.01 1.67
C VAL A 64 -7.63 14.47 2.11
N ASP A 65 -6.64 14.85 2.90
CA ASP A 65 -6.54 16.17 3.51
C ASP A 65 -5.54 17.11 2.79
N GLY A 66 -4.78 16.63 1.80
CA GLY A 66 -3.68 17.40 1.22
C GLY A 66 -2.69 17.86 2.30
N GLU A 67 -2.45 19.17 2.39
CA GLU A 67 -1.59 19.78 3.41
C GLU A 67 -2.30 19.98 4.76
N ASP A 68 -3.63 20.00 4.80
CA ASP A 68 -4.45 20.23 5.99
C ASP A 68 -4.66 18.94 6.82
N ILE A 69 -3.57 18.21 7.09
CA ILE A 69 -3.63 16.87 7.67
C ILE A 69 -4.34 16.82 9.03
N LYS A 70 -5.26 15.86 9.18
CA LYS A 70 -5.94 15.57 10.45
C LYS A 70 -5.26 14.51 11.30
N ASP A 71 -4.53 13.57 10.69
CA ASP A 71 -3.74 12.56 11.41
C ASP A 71 -2.38 13.13 11.85
N THR A 72 -2.40 13.87 12.96
CA THR A 72 -1.18 14.46 13.54
C THR A 72 -0.31 13.44 14.26
N ILE A 73 -0.81 12.22 14.51
CA ILE A 73 -0.07 11.15 15.20
C ILE A 73 0.87 10.46 14.23
N ARG A 74 0.38 10.11 13.02
CA ARG A 74 1.17 9.41 12.00
C ARG A 74 1.84 10.35 11.01
N GLY A 75 1.39 11.60 10.95
CA GLY A 75 2.01 12.66 10.19
C GLY A 75 1.66 12.67 8.70
N PRO A 76 2.13 13.72 7.98
CA PRO A 76 1.65 14.10 6.65
C PRO A 76 1.86 13.06 5.54
N LEU A 77 2.79 12.12 5.73
CA LEU A 77 3.26 11.22 4.68
C LEU A 77 2.81 9.77 4.84
N ASN A 78 2.11 9.44 5.94
CA ASN A 78 1.67 8.06 6.21
C ASN A 78 0.60 7.58 5.21
N GLN A 79 -0.26 8.49 4.77
CA GLN A 79 -1.40 8.20 3.91
C GLN A 79 -1.15 8.70 2.49
N GLY A 80 -1.41 7.85 1.50
CA GLY A 80 -1.47 8.21 0.09
C GLY A 80 -2.89 8.44 -0.42
N GLY A 81 -3.03 8.41 -1.75
CA GLY A 81 -4.28 8.74 -2.41
C GLY A 81 -5.13 7.57 -2.86
N LEU A 82 -4.90 6.32 -2.44
CA LEU A 82 -5.77 5.22 -2.85
C LEU A 82 -7.11 5.28 -2.12
N TYR A 83 -8.17 4.76 -2.74
CA TYR A 83 -9.54 4.83 -2.18
C TYR A 83 -9.62 4.30 -0.74
N VAL A 84 -9.01 3.15 -0.46
CA VAL A 84 -9.00 2.53 0.87
C VAL A 84 -8.25 3.35 1.91
N GLU A 85 -7.21 4.09 1.47
CA GLU A 85 -6.51 5.04 2.32
C GLU A 85 -7.46 6.21 2.63
N ARG A 86 -8.11 6.80 1.62
CA ARG A 86 -8.97 7.99 1.77
C ARG A 86 -10.23 7.76 2.62
N ILE A 87 -10.80 6.56 2.62
CA ILE A 87 -11.94 6.23 3.49
C ILE A 87 -11.53 5.85 4.92
N GLY A 88 -10.22 5.88 5.23
CA GLY A 88 -9.70 5.55 6.55
C GLY A 88 -9.64 4.05 6.85
N ALA A 89 -9.74 3.17 5.84
CA ALA A 89 -9.71 1.72 6.07
C ALA A 89 -8.37 1.21 6.61
N ILE A 90 -7.32 2.01 6.52
CA ILE A 90 -6.01 1.72 7.13
C ILE A 90 -6.07 1.73 8.66
N TYR A 91 -7.00 2.45 9.27
CA TYR A 91 -7.06 2.65 10.73
C TYR A 91 -7.76 1.49 11.47
N PRO A 92 -7.33 1.14 12.69
CA PRO A 92 -8.00 0.12 13.51
C PRO A 92 -9.47 0.44 13.84
N SER A 93 -9.81 1.72 13.95
CA SER A 93 -11.18 2.19 14.27
C SER A 93 -12.17 2.04 13.10
N TYR A 94 -11.69 1.73 11.89
CA TYR A 94 -12.53 1.62 10.70
C TYR A 94 -13.60 0.54 10.86
N GLN A 95 -14.85 0.94 10.66
CA GLN A 95 -15.99 0.03 10.65
C GLN A 95 -16.22 -0.49 9.24
N PHE A 96 -16.20 -1.82 9.08
CA PHE A 96 -16.48 -2.45 7.80
C PHE A 96 -17.91 -2.14 7.34
N THR A 97 -18.04 -1.78 6.07
CA THR A 97 -19.33 -1.53 5.41
C THR A 97 -19.59 -2.59 4.35
N SER A 98 -20.75 -2.52 3.68
CA SER A 98 -21.15 -3.46 2.62
C SER A 98 -20.24 -3.47 1.38
N ILE A 99 -19.29 -2.53 1.27
CA ILE A 99 -18.28 -2.52 0.19
C ILE A 99 -17.23 -3.62 0.36
N TRP A 100 -17.11 -4.21 1.55
CA TRP A 100 -16.17 -5.29 1.84
C TRP A 100 -16.87 -6.64 1.77
N ASN A 101 -16.36 -7.50 0.89
CA ASN A 101 -16.67 -8.93 1.00
C ASN A 101 -15.94 -9.48 2.22
N SER A 102 -16.66 -10.13 3.12
CA SER A 102 -16.07 -10.76 4.30
C SER A 102 -16.55 -12.19 4.42
N SER A 103 -15.65 -13.12 4.11
CA SER A 103 -15.85 -14.53 4.42
C SER A 103 -14.51 -15.24 4.45
N ARG A 104 -14.23 -15.95 5.55
CA ARG A 104 -13.08 -16.88 5.61
C ARG A 104 -13.18 -18.01 4.58
N LEU A 105 -14.39 -18.26 4.08
CA LEU A 105 -14.67 -19.33 3.11
C LEU A 105 -14.65 -18.84 1.67
N ASP A 106 -14.63 -17.53 1.43
CA ASP A 106 -14.53 -16.98 0.08
C ASP A 106 -13.06 -16.94 -0.35
N PRO A 107 -12.63 -17.78 -1.30
CA PRO A 107 -11.24 -17.81 -1.76
C PRO A 107 -10.82 -16.47 -2.42
N SER A 108 -11.75 -15.64 -2.87
CA SER A 108 -11.44 -14.32 -3.43
C SER A 108 -11.05 -13.29 -2.35
N CYS A 109 -11.29 -13.57 -1.07
CA CYS A 109 -11.00 -12.68 0.04
C CYS A 109 -9.55 -12.80 0.57
N THR A 110 -8.68 -13.55 -0.12
CA THR A 110 -7.25 -13.67 0.25
C THR A 110 -6.30 -13.07 -0.80
N PRO A 111 -5.23 -12.37 -0.38
CA PRO A 111 -4.20 -11.88 -1.31
C PRO A 111 -3.46 -13.00 -2.04
N PHE A 112 -3.54 -14.25 -1.57
CA PHE A 112 -2.90 -15.41 -2.19
C PHE A 112 -3.61 -15.89 -3.46
N ILE A 113 -4.91 -15.61 -3.60
CA ILE A 113 -5.64 -15.80 -4.86
C ILE A 113 -5.47 -14.54 -5.73
N GLY A 114 -5.54 -13.36 -5.11
CA GLY A 114 -5.23 -12.09 -5.76
C GLY A 114 -6.35 -11.58 -6.68
N ILE A 115 -5.97 -10.97 -7.78
CA ILE A 115 -6.86 -10.45 -8.82
C ILE A 115 -6.40 -10.93 -10.20
N ILE A 116 -7.34 -11.18 -11.11
CA ILE A 116 -7.08 -11.80 -12.42
C ILE A 116 -7.02 -10.80 -13.59
N LYS A 117 -6.95 -9.50 -13.27
CA LYS A 117 -6.92 -8.39 -14.23
C LYS A 117 -6.23 -7.18 -13.59
N PRO A 118 -5.84 -6.15 -14.36
CA PRO A 118 -5.23 -4.95 -13.82
C PRO A 118 -6.20 -4.26 -12.87
N GLY A 119 -5.67 -3.72 -11.79
CA GLY A 119 -6.48 -3.03 -10.79
C GLY A 119 -5.87 -3.06 -9.40
N ILE A 120 -6.60 -2.48 -8.46
CA ILE A 120 -6.16 -2.30 -7.07
C ILE A 120 -7.21 -2.90 -6.16
N LYS A 121 -6.78 -3.81 -5.29
CA LYS A 121 -7.62 -4.46 -4.28
C LYS A 121 -6.95 -4.41 -2.93
N ALA A 122 -7.72 -4.21 -1.87
CA ALA A 122 -7.23 -4.23 -0.51
C ALA A 122 -7.77 -5.45 0.25
N TYR A 123 -6.94 -5.97 1.15
CA TYR A 123 -7.23 -7.06 2.05
C TYR A 123 -6.96 -6.58 3.45
N LYS A 124 -7.93 -6.67 4.35
CA LYS A 124 -7.77 -6.28 5.74
C LYS A 124 -8.11 -7.46 6.65
N THR A 125 -7.29 -7.70 7.66
CA THR A 125 -7.48 -8.78 8.62
C THR A 125 -7.00 -8.37 10.01
N LYS A 126 -7.44 -9.12 11.02
CA LYS A 126 -6.97 -9.02 12.40
C LYS A 126 -5.93 -10.10 12.67
N LEU A 127 -4.89 -9.74 13.41
CA LEU A 127 -3.77 -10.59 13.82
C LEU A 127 -3.60 -10.50 15.34
N SER A 128 -3.87 -11.59 16.05
CA SER A 128 -3.65 -11.68 17.50
C SER A 128 -2.27 -12.24 17.82
N LEU A 129 -1.53 -11.57 18.69
CA LEU A 129 -0.21 -11.99 19.16
C LEU A 129 -0.22 -12.17 20.68
N ASN A 130 0.57 -13.12 21.17
CA ASN A 130 0.70 -13.43 22.59
C ASN A 130 2.16 -13.79 22.92
N MET A 131 3.05 -12.80 22.78
CA MET A 131 4.49 -12.95 23.04
C MET A 131 4.82 -12.73 24.51
N ASP A 132 5.83 -13.43 25.01
CA ASP A 132 6.31 -13.27 26.39
C ASP A 132 6.85 -11.85 26.63
N ALA A 133 6.39 -11.21 27.71
CA ALA A 133 6.73 -9.85 28.10
C ALA A 133 8.20 -9.68 28.53
N LYS A 134 8.90 -10.78 28.86
CA LYS A 134 10.32 -10.79 29.22
C LYS A 134 11.24 -11.09 28.04
N THR A 135 10.68 -11.18 26.83
CA THR A 135 11.42 -11.50 25.63
C THR A 135 11.39 -10.32 24.67
N ASP A 136 12.56 -9.95 24.17
CA ASP A 136 12.69 -9.07 23.02
C ASP A 136 12.67 -9.91 21.74
N VAL A 137 11.55 -9.85 21.04
CA VAL A 137 11.33 -10.46 19.72
C VAL A 137 11.00 -9.34 18.77
N THR A 138 11.62 -9.35 17.59
CA THR A 138 11.18 -8.51 16.50
C THR A 138 10.39 -9.31 15.48
N VAL A 139 9.34 -8.71 14.94
CA VAL A 139 8.40 -9.33 14.00
C VAL A 139 8.45 -8.59 12.67
N SER A 140 8.37 -9.35 11.57
CA SER A 140 8.36 -8.81 10.22
C SER A 140 7.40 -9.60 9.32
N PHE A 141 6.92 -8.97 8.25
CA PHE A 141 6.13 -9.64 7.21
C PHE A 141 7.02 -10.02 6.03
N ASP A 142 7.10 -11.30 5.71
CA ASP A 142 7.88 -11.83 4.60
C ASP A 142 6.96 -12.19 3.43
N PHE A 143 7.09 -11.49 2.31
CA PHE A 143 6.37 -11.74 1.06
C PHE A 143 6.97 -12.94 0.26
N GLY A 144 8.02 -13.58 0.79
CA GLY A 144 8.70 -14.70 0.16
C GLY A 144 9.37 -14.31 -1.15
N ASN A 145 9.38 -15.24 -2.11
CA ASN A 145 9.85 -14.93 -3.46
C ASN A 145 8.78 -14.12 -4.21
N SER A 146 8.86 -12.80 -4.05
CA SER A 146 7.92 -11.84 -4.61
C SER A 146 7.97 -11.70 -6.14
N SER A 147 9.00 -12.26 -6.79
CA SER A 147 9.07 -12.31 -8.25
C SER A 147 8.09 -13.32 -8.85
N LEU A 148 7.52 -14.20 -8.03
CA LEU A 148 6.39 -15.04 -8.40
C LEU A 148 5.10 -14.22 -8.29
N GLY A 149 4.04 -14.59 -9.02
CA GLY A 149 2.71 -13.97 -8.85
C GLY A 149 2.41 -12.71 -9.68
N GLY A 150 3.26 -12.37 -10.65
CA GLY A 150 3.01 -11.32 -11.66
C GLY A 150 3.65 -9.96 -11.33
N SER A 151 3.35 -8.96 -12.16
CA SER A 151 3.79 -7.57 -11.94
C SER A 151 2.81 -6.86 -11.01
N TRP A 152 3.27 -6.52 -9.81
CA TRP A 152 2.42 -5.88 -8.81
C TRP A 152 3.17 -4.97 -7.85
N ARG A 153 2.42 -4.05 -7.25
CA ARG A 153 2.85 -3.20 -6.13
C ARG A 153 2.02 -3.46 -4.90
N GLY A 154 2.67 -3.45 -3.74
CA GLY A 154 2.07 -3.71 -2.45
C GLY A 154 2.22 -2.54 -1.49
N LYS A 155 1.17 -2.19 -0.74
CA LYS A 155 1.31 -1.34 0.45
C LYS A 155 0.80 -2.07 1.68
N LEU A 156 1.67 -2.25 2.67
CA LEU A 156 1.38 -2.89 3.94
C LEU A 156 1.18 -1.84 5.03
N PHE A 157 0.05 -1.92 5.71
CA PHE A 157 -0.29 -1.11 6.86
C PHE A 157 -0.47 -1.99 8.09
N VAL A 158 0.07 -1.56 9.22
CA VAL A 158 -0.04 -2.22 10.52
C VAL A 158 -0.50 -1.20 11.54
N ASN A 159 -1.67 -1.43 12.14
CA ASN A 159 -2.32 -0.51 13.08
C ASN A 159 -2.39 0.95 12.57
N GLY A 160 -2.66 1.12 11.28
CA GLY A 160 -2.75 2.43 10.61
C GLY A 160 -1.44 2.98 10.07
N TRP A 161 -0.29 2.39 10.40
CA TRP A 161 1.01 2.85 9.92
C TRP A 161 1.44 2.13 8.66
N GLN A 162 1.83 2.89 7.64
CA GLN A 162 2.42 2.33 6.43
C GLN A 162 3.84 1.85 6.74
N PHE A 163 4.07 0.56 6.56
CA PHE A 163 5.31 -0.12 6.98
C PHE A 163 5.93 -0.99 5.88
N GLY A 164 5.32 -1.03 4.70
CA GLY A 164 5.90 -1.69 3.54
C GLY A 164 5.39 -1.13 2.24
N HIS A 165 6.31 -0.80 1.34
CA HIS A 165 6.03 -0.49 -0.06
C HIS A 165 6.80 -1.49 -0.92
N HIS A 166 6.07 -2.44 -1.49
CA HIS A 166 6.63 -3.53 -2.27
C HIS A 166 6.46 -3.28 -3.77
N VAL A 167 7.49 -3.58 -4.57
CA VAL A 167 7.45 -3.52 -6.04
C VAL A 167 8.08 -4.79 -6.60
N SER A 168 7.24 -5.70 -7.13
CA SER A 168 7.68 -7.07 -7.47
C SER A 168 8.71 -7.13 -8.61
N ILE A 169 8.64 -6.19 -9.56
CA ILE A 169 9.51 -6.14 -10.75
C ILE A 169 10.87 -5.46 -10.49
N LEU A 170 11.06 -4.80 -9.34
CA LEU A 170 12.31 -4.10 -9.00
C LEU A 170 13.02 -4.74 -7.81
N GLY A 171 12.29 -5.17 -6.77
CA GLY A 171 12.90 -5.68 -5.53
C GLY A 171 13.82 -4.66 -4.85
N PRO A 172 14.83 -5.09 -4.07
CA PRO A 172 15.10 -6.46 -3.63
C PRO A 172 14.33 -6.84 -2.36
N GLN A 173 13.68 -5.89 -1.69
CA GLN A 173 13.09 -6.13 -0.38
C GLN A 173 11.85 -7.05 -0.51
N SER A 174 11.88 -8.18 0.17
CA SER A 174 10.73 -9.09 0.34
C SER A 174 10.23 -9.12 1.79
N VAL A 175 11.02 -8.63 2.74
CA VAL A 175 10.70 -8.60 4.18
C VAL A 175 10.43 -7.17 4.62
N TYR A 176 9.21 -6.92 5.11
CA TYR A 176 8.70 -5.57 5.39
C TYR A 176 8.12 -5.42 6.80
N PRO A 177 8.50 -4.31 7.45
CA PRO A 177 9.84 -3.72 7.44
C PRO A 177 10.87 -4.79 7.85
N GLY A 178 12.16 -4.46 7.76
CA GLY A 178 13.19 -5.33 8.34
C GLY A 178 12.89 -5.71 9.80
N LYS A 179 12.19 -4.82 10.53
CA LYS A 179 11.80 -4.95 11.96
C LYS A 179 10.60 -4.05 12.32
N ILE A 180 9.39 -4.57 12.57
CA ILE A 180 8.29 -3.74 13.13
C ILE A 180 8.54 -3.60 14.63
N PRO A 181 8.63 -2.37 15.17
CA PRO A 181 8.86 -2.18 16.59
C PRO A 181 7.64 -2.61 17.41
N GLU A 182 7.92 -3.22 18.56
CA GLU A 182 6.92 -3.39 19.63
C GLU A 182 6.39 -2.00 20.02
N GLY A 183 5.06 -1.87 20.08
CA GLY A 183 4.38 -0.59 20.29
C GLY A 183 3.68 -0.08 19.03
N ILE A 184 4.26 -0.27 17.84
CA ILE A 184 3.45 -0.21 16.61
C ILE A 184 2.66 -1.51 16.52
N LEU A 185 3.36 -2.63 16.67
CA LEU A 185 2.74 -3.94 16.81
C LEU A 185 2.43 -4.19 18.28
N ASN A 186 1.19 -4.54 18.57
CA ASN A 186 0.77 -5.05 19.87
C ASN A 186 1.17 -6.53 19.98
N HIS A 187 2.30 -6.79 20.64
CA HIS A 187 2.82 -8.15 20.87
C HIS A 187 1.96 -9.01 21.79
N ARG A 188 1.02 -8.40 22.53
CA ARG A 188 0.16 -9.06 23.54
C ARG A 188 -1.29 -8.65 23.34
N GLY A 189 -1.76 -8.72 22.10
CA GLY A 189 -3.13 -8.42 21.76
C GLY A 189 -3.39 -8.43 20.26
N GLU A 190 -4.46 -7.75 19.88
CA GLU A 190 -4.91 -7.68 18.49
C GLU A 190 -4.23 -6.55 17.73
N ASN A 191 -3.99 -6.81 16.44
CA ASN A 191 -3.43 -5.90 15.47
C ASN A 191 -4.30 -5.89 14.21
N ASP A 192 -4.49 -4.72 13.63
CA ASP A 192 -5.10 -4.55 12.31
C ASP A 192 -4.00 -4.52 11.24
N VAL A 193 -4.15 -5.38 10.23
CA VAL A 193 -3.23 -5.46 9.10
C VAL A 193 -4.01 -5.25 7.81
N LEU A 194 -3.60 -4.28 7.00
CA LEU A 194 -4.16 -4.03 5.68
C LEU A 194 -3.05 -4.14 4.63
N LEU A 195 -3.32 -4.92 3.57
CA LEU A 195 -2.49 -5.04 2.40
C LEU A 195 -3.24 -4.54 1.18
N VAL A 196 -2.68 -3.55 0.49
CA VAL A 196 -3.09 -3.18 -0.87
C VAL A 196 -2.28 -4.00 -1.87
N LEU A 197 -2.96 -4.57 -2.86
CA LEU A 197 -2.40 -5.27 -4.02
C LEU A 197 -2.80 -4.50 -5.28
N TRP A 198 -1.83 -3.93 -5.98
CA TRP A 198 -2.00 -3.29 -7.28
C TRP A 198 -1.38 -4.16 -8.36
N SER A 199 -2.21 -4.83 -9.18
CA SER A 199 -1.77 -5.56 -10.37
C SER A 199 -1.57 -4.60 -11.54
N LEU A 200 -0.40 -4.70 -12.18
CA LEU A 200 0.01 -3.80 -13.26
C LEU A 200 -0.30 -4.36 -14.67
N ASP A 201 -0.51 -5.67 -14.79
CA ASP A 201 -0.63 -6.36 -16.08
C ASP A 201 -1.99 -7.04 -16.26
N ASP A 202 -2.34 -7.33 -17.52
CA ASP A 202 -3.61 -7.94 -17.90
C ASP A 202 -3.84 -9.35 -17.33
N SER A 203 -2.76 -10.05 -16.99
CA SER A 203 -2.78 -11.38 -16.37
C SER A 203 -3.19 -11.36 -14.89
N GLY A 204 -3.33 -10.16 -14.30
CA GLY A 204 -3.58 -10.02 -12.88
C GLY A 204 -2.33 -10.21 -12.02
N ALA A 205 -2.52 -10.27 -10.71
CA ALA A 205 -1.45 -10.54 -9.77
C ALA A 205 -1.97 -11.15 -8.47
N LYS A 206 -1.07 -11.83 -7.77
CA LYS A 206 -1.32 -12.40 -6.44
C LYS A 206 -0.06 -12.33 -5.59
N VAL A 207 -0.25 -12.39 -4.28
CA VAL A 207 0.87 -12.49 -3.34
C VAL A 207 1.29 -13.97 -3.25
N PRO A 208 2.53 -14.34 -3.61
CA PRO A 208 2.96 -15.75 -3.63
C PRO A 208 2.99 -16.39 -2.24
N GLY A 209 3.35 -15.58 -1.24
CA GLY A 209 3.36 -15.96 0.16
C GLY A 209 3.42 -14.70 1.00
N LEU A 210 2.84 -14.76 2.19
CA LEU A 210 2.95 -13.70 3.20
C LEU A 210 3.02 -14.40 4.54
N LYS A 211 4.18 -14.32 5.17
CA LYS A 211 4.45 -14.99 6.45
C LYS A 211 4.78 -13.94 7.49
N LEU A 212 4.32 -14.19 8.71
CA LEU A 212 4.86 -13.51 9.87
C LEU A 212 6.13 -14.25 10.29
N ILE A 213 7.26 -13.57 10.32
CA ILE A 213 8.53 -14.11 10.77
C ILE A 213 9.00 -13.37 12.02
N SER A 214 9.76 -14.05 12.86
CA SER A 214 10.33 -13.47 14.07
C SER A 214 11.83 -13.71 14.16
N THR A 215 12.54 -12.80 14.82
CA THR A 215 13.91 -13.07 15.27
C THR A 215 13.91 -14.10 16.39
N THR A 216 15.10 -14.62 16.73
CA THR A 216 15.31 -15.31 18.01
C THR A 216 14.87 -14.41 19.15
N GLY A 217 14.08 -14.97 20.08
CA GLY A 217 13.68 -14.26 21.28
C GLY A 217 14.85 -14.13 22.24
N LEU A 218 15.16 -12.90 22.65
CA LEU A 218 16.20 -12.61 23.62
C LEU A 218 15.57 -12.30 24.97
N ALA A 219 15.99 -12.98 26.04
CA ALA A 219 15.60 -12.57 27.38
C ALA A 219 16.06 -11.11 27.61
N SER A 220 15.14 -10.25 28.02
CA SER A 220 15.38 -8.81 28.11
C SER A 220 14.86 -8.23 29.41
N GLY A 221 15.66 -7.36 30.02
CA GLY A 221 15.26 -6.51 31.13
C GLY A 221 14.60 -5.20 30.70
N LYS A 222 14.33 -5.02 29.39
CA LYS A 222 13.63 -3.84 28.89
C LYS A 222 12.26 -3.72 29.56
N GLN A 223 11.84 -2.50 29.85
CA GLN A 223 10.47 -2.26 30.32
C GLN A 223 9.49 -2.75 29.28
N SER A 224 8.41 -3.42 29.71
CA SER A 224 7.38 -3.87 28.81
C SER A 224 6.72 -2.67 28.13
N VAL A 225 6.76 -2.65 26.80
CA VAL A 225 6.07 -1.61 26.02
C VAL A 225 4.57 -1.83 26.18
N THR A 226 3.92 -0.83 26.79
CA THR A 226 2.47 -0.83 27.04
C THR A 226 1.87 0.31 26.25
N GLY A 227 1.20 -0.02 25.15
CA GLY A 227 0.53 0.96 24.30
C GLY A 227 0.77 0.70 22.82
N LEU A 228 -0.28 0.95 22.04
CA LEU A 228 -0.18 1.13 20.61
C LEU A 228 0.17 2.60 20.36
N ALA A 229 1.20 2.87 19.56
CA ALA A 229 1.20 4.14 18.83
C ALA A 229 0.08 4.01 17.80
N ALA A 230 -1.15 4.40 18.15
CA ALA A 230 -2.34 4.29 17.29
C ALA A 230 -3.15 5.59 17.30
#